data_AF-A0A941WZF6-F1
#
_entry.id   AF-A0A941WZF6-F1
#
_cell.length_a   1.000
_cell.length_b   1.000
_cell.length_c   1.000
_cell.angle_alpha   90.00
_cell.angle_beta   90.00
_cell.angle_gamma   90.00
#
_symmetry.space_group_name_H-M   'P 1'
#
loop_
_entity.id
_entity.type
_entity.pdbx_description
1 polymer ?
#
loop_
_entity_poly.entity_id
_entity_poly.type
_entity_poly.pdbx_seq_one_letter_code
_entity_poly.pdbx_strand_id
1 'polypeptide(L)'
;MKLIEELKLKEVIKKIRKYKDEHRSIKFFYRDLDNLKLPSLQDFSFKKDDEFFDEVNFILSVIVSIIAHPSLSNKGEDIIVRSELAGHISSDSFQQVCKDNRLWKEKNDEMVPEYVHHYQYTDDIKIYENIFIGMLINLIRLELNKYSEFYASLIPSVESNNDKYLENKIAEKMITKIEALQRKQMFIQNTSFYKEISKCNLHLTKVLPTNILLKNRLYNYCYKFYLQFIKSEDENRLLEELTIYYKYVILKCFKEKNFVLDNTKSQNYNCLSFVYKDYRLKLSLEENIPCINLDISYGSIPAKHHLIINTENKLQMNQFFDYNSISNDLITIWRIYDLESANKPYNNQLVSEKKLVSFWLNSKLQEIFAKKELYMKYCPVCKSKNIENNQKLYTCCDCGSMYTFKDGNQVDTIWFLKLRR
;
A
#
# COMPACT_ATOMS: atom_id res chain seq x y z
N MET A 1 -0.61 1.72 -1.23
CA MET A 1 -0.38 2.37 0.09
C MET A 1 1.10 2.68 0.24
N LYS A 2 1.45 3.85 0.80
CA LYS A 2 2.82 4.32 1.02
C LYS A 2 3.37 3.84 2.38
N LEU A 3 4.69 3.73 2.52
CA LEU A 3 5.34 3.25 3.76
C LEU A 3 4.93 4.07 5.00
N ILE A 4 4.84 5.39 4.86
CA ILE A 4 4.50 6.31 5.94
C ILE A 4 3.06 6.10 6.42
N GLU A 5 2.13 5.87 5.48
CA GLU A 5 0.73 5.58 5.79
C GLU A 5 0.64 4.28 6.61
N GLU A 6 1.43 3.28 6.25
CA GLU A 6 1.43 1.98 6.90
C GLU A 6 1.97 2.04 8.33
N LEU A 7 3.09 2.73 8.53
CA LEU A 7 3.64 2.96 9.86
C LEU A 7 2.60 3.64 10.75
N LYS A 8 1.84 4.59 10.18
CA LYS A 8 0.78 5.27 10.91
C LYS A 8 -0.39 4.35 11.23
N LEU A 9 -0.83 3.55 10.27
CA LEU A 9 -1.91 2.58 10.45
C LEU A 9 -1.60 1.66 11.64
N LYS A 10 -0.38 1.11 11.71
CA LYS A 10 0.04 0.23 12.83
C LYS A 10 -0.06 0.90 14.19
N GLU A 11 0.33 2.18 14.30
CA GLU A 11 0.15 2.94 15.54
C GLU A 11 -1.33 3.10 15.91
N VAL A 12 -2.17 3.37 14.92
CA VAL A 12 -3.61 3.56 15.12
C VAL A 12 -4.27 2.23 15.51
N ILE A 13 -3.92 1.12 14.87
CA ILE A 13 -4.46 -0.20 15.20
C ILE A 13 -4.10 -0.61 16.64
N LYS A 14 -2.88 -0.32 17.10
CA LYS A 14 -2.52 -0.54 18.52
C LYS A 14 -3.44 0.23 19.47
N LYS A 15 -3.78 1.48 19.14
CA LYS A 15 -4.73 2.29 19.93
C LYS A 15 -6.14 1.73 19.87
N ILE A 16 -6.59 1.28 18.70
CA ILE A 16 -7.91 0.65 18.51
C ILE A 16 -8.02 -0.63 19.35
N ARG A 17 -7.00 -1.50 19.33
CA ARG A 17 -6.98 -2.73 20.12
C ARG A 17 -7.06 -2.43 21.62
N LYS A 18 -6.21 -1.52 22.11
CA LYS A 18 -6.25 -1.06 23.50
C LYS A 18 -7.63 -0.51 23.90
N TYR A 19 -8.24 0.31 23.05
CA TYR A 19 -9.57 0.86 23.28
C TYR A 19 -10.66 -0.22 23.39
N LYS A 20 -10.59 -1.23 22.51
CA LYS A 20 -11.50 -2.39 22.55
C LYS A 20 -11.31 -3.20 23.84
N ASP A 21 -10.08 -3.37 24.31
CA ASP A 21 -9.79 -4.12 25.53
C ASP A 21 -10.30 -3.39 26.80
N GLU A 22 -10.24 -2.05 26.80
CA GLU A 22 -10.77 -1.20 27.88
C GLU A 22 -12.31 -1.25 27.99
N HIS A 23 -13.00 -1.45 26.87
CA HIS A 23 -14.47 -1.44 26.82
C HIS A 23 -15.00 -2.85 26.54
N ARG A 24 -15.22 -3.65 27.60
CA ARG A 24 -15.76 -5.02 27.47
C ARG A 24 -17.22 -5.06 27.01
N SER A 25 -17.99 -4.01 27.28
CA SER A 25 -19.40 -3.91 26.88
C SER A 25 -19.56 -3.13 25.58
N ILE A 26 -20.25 -3.73 24.62
CA ILE A 26 -20.57 -3.16 23.30
C ILE A 26 -21.31 -1.81 23.41
N LYS A 27 -22.19 -1.67 24.42
CA LYS A 27 -22.92 -0.42 24.67
C LYS A 27 -21.99 0.73 25.01
N PHE A 28 -21.09 0.50 25.96
CA PHE A 28 -20.13 1.50 26.41
C PHE A 28 -19.08 1.80 25.34
N PHE A 29 -18.66 0.77 24.59
CA PHE A 29 -17.78 0.90 23.44
C PHE A 29 -18.29 1.90 22.39
N TYR A 30 -19.56 1.84 21.97
CA TYR A 30 -20.03 2.81 20.97
C TYR A 30 -20.32 4.19 21.58
N ARG A 31 -20.81 4.22 22.82
CA ARG A 31 -21.06 5.49 23.54
C ARG A 31 -19.79 6.30 23.70
N ASP A 32 -18.67 5.65 24.04
CA ASP A 32 -17.42 6.33 24.39
C ASP A 32 -16.46 6.46 23.18
N LEU A 33 -16.95 6.17 21.95
CA LEU A 33 -16.15 6.15 20.71
C LEU A 33 -15.48 7.49 20.36
N ASP A 34 -16.00 8.61 20.87
CA ASP A 34 -15.42 9.94 20.59
C ASP A 34 -14.08 10.12 21.28
N ASN A 35 -13.86 9.41 22.40
CA ASN A 35 -12.62 9.43 23.16
C ASN A 35 -11.45 8.81 22.36
N LEU A 36 -11.76 7.89 21.44
CA LEU A 36 -10.78 7.27 20.56
C LEU A 36 -10.36 8.27 19.48
N LYS A 37 -9.18 8.89 19.63
CA LYS A 37 -8.61 9.75 18.58
C LYS A 37 -8.11 8.90 17.40
N LEU A 38 -8.80 9.00 16.27
CA LEU A 38 -8.42 8.39 14.99
C LEU A 38 -7.82 9.46 14.09
N PRO A 39 -6.49 9.57 13.98
CA PRO A 39 -5.88 10.49 13.03
C PRO A 39 -6.16 10.04 11.59
N SER A 40 -6.25 11.02 10.67
CA SER A 40 -6.28 10.76 9.23
C SER A 40 -4.92 10.24 8.78
N LEU A 41 -4.92 9.17 7.99
CA LEU A 41 -3.75 8.62 7.32
C LEU A 41 -3.34 9.53 6.15
N GLN A 42 -4.32 10.09 5.43
CA GLN A 42 -4.09 11.05 4.34
C GLN A 42 -3.36 12.31 4.82
N ASP A 43 -3.87 12.97 5.87
CA ASP A 43 -3.27 14.19 6.42
C ASP A 43 -1.87 13.93 6.96
N PHE A 44 -1.66 12.75 7.57
CA PHE A 44 -0.36 12.34 8.07
C PHE A 44 0.62 12.12 6.91
N SER A 45 0.18 11.47 5.84
CA SER A 45 1.01 11.25 4.65
C SER A 45 1.48 12.58 4.08
N PHE A 46 0.59 13.51 3.70
CA PHE A 46 1.02 14.77 3.10
C PHE A 46 2.01 15.57 3.94
N LYS A 47 1.90 15.51 5.27
CA LYS A 47 2.83 16.18 6.19
C LYS A 47 4.21 15.52 6.24
N LYS A 48 4.27 14.21 6.09
CA LYS A 48 5.50 13.41 6.27
C LYS A 48 6.19 13.06 4.96
N ASP A 49 5.52 13.16 3.83
CA ASP A 49 6.09 12.91 2.51
C ASP A 49 7.34 13.79 2.26
N ASP A 50 7.31 15.08 2.65
CA ASP A 50 8.45 16.01 2.49
C ASP A 50 9.67 15.59 3.35
N GLU A 51 9.43 15.24 4.61
CA GLU A 51 10.46 14.77 5.54
C GLU A 51 11.10 13.45 5.06
N PHE A 52 10.28 12.54 4.53
CA PHE A 52 10.76 11.29 3.96
C PHE A 52 11.62 11.51 2.71
N PHE A 53 11.25 12.44 1.83
CA PHE A 53 12.08 12.78 0.68
C PHE A 53 13.44 13.38 1.09
N ASP A 54 13.47 14.18 2.15
CA ASP A 54 14.72 14.72 2.69
C ASP A 54 15.58 13.59 3.30
N GLU A 55 14.97 12.62 3.99
CA GLU A 55 15.66 11.42 4.50
C GLU A 55 16.20 10.54 3.36
N VAL A 56 15.41 10.29 2.31
CA VAL A 56 15.85 9.57 1.11
C VAL A 56 17.02 10.30 0.44
N ASN A 57 16.96 11.63 0.33
CA ASN A 57 18.06 12.40 -0.25
C ASN A 57 19.36 12.20 0.55
N PHE A 58 19.27 12.27 1.88
CA PHE A 58 20.39 12.04 2.79
C PHE A 58 20.96 10.63 2.61
N ILE A 59 20.11 9.61 2.61
CA ILE A 59 20.55 8.21 2.45
C ILE A 59 21.19 7.97 1.08
N LEU A 60 20.64 8.54 0.01
CA LEU A 60 21.28 8.47 -1.31
C LEU A 60 22.66 9.16 -1.31
N SER A 61 22.85 10.26 -0.55
CA SER A 61 24.18 10.85 -0.39
C SER A 61 25.14 9.92 0.37
N VAL A 62 24.66 9.27 1.43
CA VAL A 62 25.45 8.28 2.20
C VAL A 62 25.86 7.11 1.30
N ILE A 63 24.94 6.61 0.46
CA ILE A 63 25.22 5.55 -0.50
C ILE A 63 26.31 5.98 -1.49
N VAL A 64 26.27 7.23 -2.01
CA VAL A 64 27.34 7.74 -2.87
C VAL A 64 28.69 7.72 -2.15
N SER A 65 28.73 8.08 -0.87
CA SER A 65 29.97 7.99 -0.06
C SER A 65 30.45 6.55 0.12
N ILE A 66 29.55 5.59 0.32
CA ILE A 66 29.89 4.16 0.38
C ILE A 66 30.45 3.69 -0.97
N ILE A 67 29.85 4.09 -2.08
CA ILE A 67 30.28 3.69 -3.43
C ILE A 67 31.67 4.23 -3.76
N ALA A 68 32.03 5.42 -3.26
CA ALA A 68 33.37 5.97 -3.44
C ALA A 68 34.45 5.15 -2.72
N HIS A 69 34.13 4.59 -1.55
CA HIS A 69 35.03 3.78 -0.73
C HIS A 69 34.30 2.57 -0.15
N PRO A 70 34.03 1.54 -0.96
CA PRO A 70 33.26 0.38 -0.52
C PRO A 70 34.06 -0.49 0.43
N SER A 71 33.38 -1.16 1.36
CA SER A 71 34.00 -2.24 2.13
C SER A 71 34.36 -3.39 1.19
N LEU A 72 35.58 -3.90 1.31
CA LEU A 72 36.12 -4.99 0.50
C LEU A 72 36.45 -6.18 1.42
N SER A 73 36.29 -7.40 0.91
CA SER A 73 36.80 -8.60 1.56
C SER A 73 38.01 -9.10 0.80
N ASN A 74 39.12 -9.29 1.49
CA ASN A 74 40.32 -9.86 0.88
C ASN A 74 40.10 -11.37 0.76
N LYS A 75 40.13 -11.91 -0.46
CA LYS A 75 40.17 -13.35 -0.72
C LYS A 75 41.59 -13.71 -1.15
N GLY A 76 42.15 -14.73 -0.56
CA GLY A 76 43.43 -15.26 -1.02
C GLY A 76 43.19 -16.37 -2.05
N GLU A 77 43.82 -16.24 -3.21
CA GLU A 77 43.76 -17.22 -4.28
C GLU A 77 45.18 -17.69 -4.63
N ASP A 78 45.35 -19.01 -4.75
CA ASP A 78 46.56 -19.61 -5.31
C ASP A 78 46.48 -19.52 -6.83
N ILE A 79 47.32 -18.68 -7.42
CA ILE A 79 47.43 -18.52 -8.88
C ILE A 79 48.77 -19.02 -9.37
N ILE A 80 48.84 -19.41 -10.64
CA ILE A 80 50.08 -19.77 -11.32
C ILE A 80 50.50 -18.58 -12.17
N VAL A 81 51.63 -17.97 -11.82
CA VAL A 81 52.20 -16.81 -12.52
C VAL A 81 53.59 -17.14 -13.03
N ARG A 82 54.07 -16.41 -14.03
CA ARG A 82 55.47 -16.55 -14.46
C ARG A 82 56.39 -16.21 -13.30
N SER A 83 57.48 -16.97 -13.16
CA SER A 83 58.45 -16.78 -12.06
C SER A 83 58.99 -15.36 -11.99
N GLU A 84 59.14 -14.69 -13.14
CA GLU A 84 59.59 -13.30 -13.26
C GLU A 84 58.59 -12.26 -12.73
N LEU A 85 57.29 -12.59 -12.68
CA LEU A 85 56.21 -11.69 -12.22
C LEU A 85 55.85 -11.92 -10.75
N ALA A 86 56.32 -13.01 -10.15
CA ALA A 86 56.09 -13.29 -8.74
C ALA A 86 57.02 -12.45 -7.86
N GLY A 87 56.43 -11.69 -6.93
CA GLY A 87 57.19 -10.94 -5.94
C GLY A 87 57.76 -11.86 -4.84
N HIS A 88 57.08 -11.90 -3.69
CA HIS A 88 57.44 -12.81 -2.59
C HIS A 88 56.66 -14.13 -2.69
N ILE A 89 57.33 -15.27 -2.61
CA ILE A 89 56.71 -16.61 -2.63
C ILE A 89 56.68 -17.14 -1.19
N SER A 90 55.52 -17.63 -0.75
CA SER A 90 55.38 -18.25 0.58
C SER A 90 56.07 -19.63 0.63
N SER A 91 56.44 -20.10 1.82
CA SER A 91 57.03 -21.44 1.98
C SER A 91 56.12 -22.55 1.43
N ASP A 92 54.82 -22.42 1.63
CA ASP A 92 53.85 -23.43 1.18
C ASP A 92 53.69 -23.40 -0.35
N SER A 93 53.61 -22.21 -0.94
CA SER A 93 53.57 -22.05 -2.41
C SER A 93 54.85 -22.57 -3.06
N PHE A 94 56.01 -22.34 -2.44
CA PHE A 94 57.29 -22.89 -2.92
C PHE A 94 57.30 -24.42 -2.90
N GLN A 95 56.81 -25.04 -1.81
CA GLN A 95 56.70 -26.50 -1.75
C GLN A 95 55.76 -27.07 -2.80
N GLN A 96 54.69 -26.35 -3.16
CA GLN A 96 53.79 -26.75 -4.24
C GLN A 96 54.49 -26.68 -5.61
N VAL A 97 55.26 -25.61 -5.88
CA VAL A 97 56.05 -25.47 -7.12
C VAL A 97 57.04 -26.60 -7.29
N CYS A 98 57.76 -26.98 -6.24
CA CYS A 98 58.71 -28.08 -6.29
C CYS A 98 58.04 -29.45 -6.53
N LYS A 99 56.74 -29.59 -6.23
CA LYS A 99 55.97 -30.83 -6.46
C LYS A 99 55.33 -30.88 -7.85
N ASP A 100 55.08 -29.74 -8.49
CA ASP A 100 54.47 -29.69 -9.83
C ASP A 100 55.53 -29.56 -10.93
N ASN A 101 55.93 -30.69 -11.48
CA ASN A 101 56.93 -30.78 -12.55
C ASN A 101 56.54 -30.02 -13.83
N ARG A 102 55.25 -29.70 -14.04
CA ARG A 102 54.78 -28.99 -15.26
C ARG A 102 55.19 -27.53 -15.29
N LEU A 103 55.57 -26.97 -14.14
CA LEU A 103 55.94 -25.56 -14.00
C LEU A 103 57.43 -25.32 -14.31
N TRP A 104 58.20 -26.38 -14.51
CA TRP A 104 59.64 -26.35 -14.73
C TRP A 104 60.01 -26.56 -16.19
N LYS A 105 61.06 -25.87 -16.63
CA LYS A 105 61.56 -25.92 -17.99
C LYS A 105 63.08 -25.93 -17.98
N GLU A 106 63.64 -26.69 -18.89
CA GLU A 106 65.08 -26.76 -19.08
C GLU A 106 65.58 -25.52 -19.84
N LYS A 107 66.54 -24.80 -19.24
CA LYS A 107 67.25 -23.69 -19.87
C LYS A 107 68.73 -23.83 -19.52
N ASN A 108 69.61 -23.85 -20.53
CA ASN A 108 71.07 -23.92 -20.37
C ASN A 108 71.53 -25.09 -19.47
N ASP A 109 71.06 -26.32 -19.75
CA ASP A 109 71.37 -27.55 -18.99
C ASP A 109 70.97 -27.52 -17.49
N GLU A 110 70.16 -26.53 -17.07
CA GLU A 110 69.59 -26.42 -15.73
C GLU A 110 68.05 -26.37 -15.78
N MET A 111 67.41 -27.00 -14.80
CA MET A 111 65.94 -26.96 -14.64
C MET A 111 65.54 -25.72 -13.84
N VAL A 112 64.76 -24.84 -14.46
CA VAL A 112 64.28 -23.60 -13.82
C VAL A 112 62.75 -23.53 -13.84
N PRO A 113 62.11 -23.01 -12.79
CA PRO A 113 60.66 -22.82 -12.78
C PRO A 113 60.30 -21.67 -13.74
N GLU A 114 59.58 -21.99 -14.81
CA GLU A 114 59.01 -20.98 -15.74
C GLU A 114 57.76 -20.32 -15.11
N TYR A 115 57.04 -21.10 -14.30
CA TYR A 115 55.87 -20.64 -13.55
C TYR A 115 56.01 -21.01 -12.07
N VAL A 116 55.33 -20.26 -11.21
CA VAL A 116 55.30 -20.49 -9.76
C VAL A 116 53.88 -20.34 -9.23
N HIS A 117 53.53 -21.15 -8.23
CA HIS A 117 52.38 -20.91 -7.39
C HIS A 117 52.64 -19.63 -6.58
N HIS A 118 51.68 -18.71 -6.62
CA HIS A 118 51.74 -17.44 -5.92
C HIS A 118 50.39 -17.17 -5.27
N TYR A 119 50.41 -16.89 -3.97
CA TYR A 119 49.21 -16.56 -3.21
C TYR A 119 48.91 -15.07 -3.38
N GLN A 120 47.90 -14.74 -4.17
CA GLN A 120 47.48 -13.36 -4.39
C GLN A 120 46.23 -13.05 -3.56
N TYR A 121 46.23 -11.91 -2.87
CA TYR A 121 45.01 -11.35 -2.30
C TYR A 121 44.26 -10.57 -3.38
N THR A 122 43.03 -10.98 -3.67
CA THR A 122 42.09 -10.25 -4.51
C THR A 122 41.03 -9.59 -3.64
N ASP A 123 40.74 -8.33 -3.93
CA ASP A 123 39.68 -7.59 -3.24
C ASP A 123 38.33 -7.98 -3.85
N ASP A 124 37.46 -8.60 -3.05
CA ASP A 124 36.10 -8.91 -3.44
C ASP A 124 35.14 -7.81 -2.96
N ILE A 125 34.48 -7.19 -3.92
CA ILE A 125 33.45 -6.17 -3.70
C ILE A 125 32.07 -6.78 -3.40
N LYS A 126 31.84 -8.05 -3.75
CA LYS A 126 30.54 -8.74 -3.63
C LYS A 126 30.32 -9.31 -2.24
N ILE A 127 30.57 -8.49 -1.23
CA ILE A 127 30.32 -8.85 0.17
C ILE A 127 28.85 -8.62 0.53
N TYR A 128 28.43 -9.24 1.63
CA TYR A 128 27.06 -9.17 2.15
C TYR A 128 26.54 -7.74 2.29
N GLU A 129 27.34 -6.84 2.85
CA GLU A 129 26.94 -5.46 3.12
C GLU A 129 26.76 -4.64 1.85
N ASN A 130 27.58 -4.91 0.84
CA ASN A 130 27.47 -4.25 -0.46
C ASN A 130 26.25 -4.76 -1.24
N ILE A 131 25.95 -6.06 -1.15
CA ILE A 131 24.70 -6.65 -1.65
C ILE A 131 23.48 -6.01 -0.95
N PHE A 132 23.57 -5.81 0.38
CA PHE A 132 22.55 -5.10 1.15
C PHE A 132 22.33 -3.66 0.63
N ILE A 133 23.39 -2.90 0.34
CA ILE A 133 23.26 -1.58 -0.28
C ILE A 133 22.56 -1.65 -1.64
N GLY A 134 22.92 -2.63 -2.49
CA GLY A 134 22.24 -2.89 -3.75
C GLY A 134 20.74 -3.16 -3.59
N MET A 135 20.37 -3.98 -2.61
CA MET A 135 18.96 -4.23 -2.25
C MET A 135 18.25 -2.93 -1.80
N LEU A 136 18.88 -2.15 -0.91
CA LEU A 136 18.29 -0.92 -0.39
C LEU A 136 18.02 0.11 -1.50
N ILE A 137 18.92 0.24 -2.48
CA ILE A 137 18.72 1.10 -3.66
C ILE A 137 17.46 0.68 -4.42
N ASN A 138 17.23 -0.63 -4.58
CA ASN A 138 16.02 -1.13 -5.23
C ASN A 138 14.76 -0.86 -4.42
N LEU A 139 14.79 -1.01 -3.10
CA LEU A 139 13.66 -0.68 -2.23
C LEU A 139 13.30 0.82 -2.32
N ILE A 140 14.30 1.70 -2.29
CA ILE A 140 14.10 3.15 -2.46
C ILE A 140 13.46 3.44 -3.81
N ARG A 141 13.95 2.82 -4.89
CA ARG A 141 13.39 2.98 -6.24
C ARG A 141 11.91 2.59 -6.31
N LEU A 142 11.58 1.41 -5.80
CA LEU A 142 10.19 0.92 -5.81
C LEU A 142 9.27 1.87 -5.04
N GLU A 143 9.72 2.35 -3.88
CA GLU A 143 8.92 3.26 -3.08
C GLU A 143 8.77 4.63 -3.77
N LEU A 144 9.83 5.23 -4.31
CA LEU A 144 9.76 6.50 -5.07
C LEU A 144 8.80 6.40 -6.27
N ASN A 145 8.74 5.25 -6.95
CA ASN A 145 7.80 5.03 -8.03
C ASN A 145 6.34 5.06 -7.55
N LYS A 146 6.02 4.46 -6.38
CA LYS A 146 4.67 4.57 -5.79
C LYS A 146 4.28 6.02 -5.51
N TYR A 147 5.22 6.82 -4.98
CA TYR A 147 4.98 8.26 -4.76
C TYR A 147 4.75 8.99 -6.09
N SER A 148 5.55 8.70 -7.11
CA SER A 148 5.42 9.29 -8.45
C SER A 148 4.05 8.99 -9.07
N GLU A 149 3.63 7.72 -9.07
CA GLU A 149 2.33 7.29 -9.58
C GLU A 149 1.17 7.94 -8.80
N PHE A 150 1.29 8.02 -7.47
CA PHE A 150 0.30 8.68 -6.63
C PHE A 150 0.15 10.16 -6.99
N TYR A 151 1.23 10.94 -6.99
CA TYR A 151 1.16 12.37 -7.28
C TYR A 151 0.78 12.67 -8.73
N ALA A 152 1.21 11.83 -9.68
CA ALA A 152 0.74 11.91 -11.06
C ALA A 152 -0.77 11.68 -11.18
N SER A 153 -1.34 10.76 -10.38
CA SER A 153 -2.79 10.51 -10.37
C SER A 153 -3.62 11.69 -9.84
N LEU A 154 -2.99 12.66 -9.16
CA LEU A 154 -3.63 13.89 -8.69
C LEU A 154 -3.68 14.98 -9.75
N ILE A 155 -2.94 14.82 -10.85
CA ILE A 155 -2.97 15.75 -11.96
C ILE A 155 -4.29 15.54 -12.70
N PRO A 156 -5.12 16.60 -12.85
CA PRO A 156 -6.39 16.47 -13.56
C PRO A 156 -6.13 16.15 -15.04
N SER A 157 -6.85 15.16 -15.58
CA SER A 157 -6.89 14.91 -17.02
C SER A 157 -7.72 15.99 -17.73
N VAL A 158 -7.50 16.17 -19.04
CA VAL A 158 -8.12 17.22 -19.87
C VAL A 158 -9.66 17.06 -20.02
N GLU A 159 -10.28 16.09 -19.35
CA GLU A 159 -11.68 15.69 -19.59
C GLU A 159 -12.74 16.48 -18.79
N SER A 160 -12.47 17.69 -18.31
CA SER A 160 -13.51 18.50 -17.65
C SER A 160 -13.23 19.99 -17.75
N ASN A 161 -14.07 20.72 -18.50
CA ASN A 161 -14.13 22.18 -18.56
C ASN A 161 -14.20 22.81 -17.16
N ASN A 162 -13.07 23.06 -16.54
CA ASN A 162 -12.92 23.86 -15.34
C ASN A 162 -11.53 24.49 -15.35
N ASP A 163 -11.42 25.78 -15.03
CA ASP A 163 -10.16 26.55 -14.91
C ASP A 163 -9.25 26.09 -13.75
N LYS A 164 -9.35 24.83 -13.30
CA LYS A 164 -8.64 24.24 -12.15
C LYS A 164 -7.31 23.55 -12.54
N TYR A 165 -6.73 23.91 -13.67
CA TYR A 165 -5.43 23.39 -14.12
C TYR A 165 -4.24 24.07 -13.42
N LEU A 166 -4.44 25.22 -12.76
CA LEU A 166 -3.37 26.07 -12.22
C LEU A 166 -3.03 25.88 -10.72
N GLU A 167 -3.80 25.09 -9.96
CA GLU A 167 -3.75 25.16 -8.49
C GLU A 167 -3.19 23.93 -7.77
N ASN A 168 -2.50 22.99 -8.44
CA ASN A 168 -1.91 21.84 -7.73
C ASN A 168 -0.44 22.05 -7.33
N LYS A 169 -0.15 23.19 -6.66
CA LYS A 169 1.20 23.58 -6.20
C LYS A 169 1.87 22.52 -5.32
N ILE A 170 1.07 21.76 -4.57
CA ILE A 170 1.57 20.66 -3.72
C ILE A 170 2.06 19.50 -4.59
N ALA A 171 1.26 19.05 -5.56
CA ALA A 171 1.66 17.98 -6.46
C ALA A 171 2.90 18.37 -7.27
N GLU A 172 2.96 19.61 -7.77
CA GLU A 172 4.12 20.13 -8.50
C GLU A 172 5.41 20.12 -7.65
N LYS A 173 5.36 20.66 -6.41
CA LYS A 173 6.50 20.63 -5.48
C LYS A 173 6.96 19.19 -5.20
N MET A 174 6.02 18.27 -4.99
CA MET A 174 6.37 16.89 -4.65
C MET A 174 6.93 16.13 -5.85
N ILE A 175 6.35 16.29 -7.05
CA ILE A 175 6.86 15.67 -8.28
C ILE A 175 8.27 16.13 -8.59
N THR A 176 8.53 17.44 -8.54
CA THR A 176 9.88 17.99 -8.81
C THR A 176 10.93 17.45 -7.83
N LYS A 177 10.58 17.29 -6.54
CA LYS A 177 11.43 16.60 -5.56
C LYS A 177 11.65 15.12 -5.91
N ILE A 178 10.59 14.39 -6.24
CA ILE A 178 10.67 12.96 -6.59
C ILE A 178 11.58 12.75 -7.82
N GLU A 179 11.41 13.56 -8.86
CA GLU A 179 12.25 13.48 -10.06
C GLU A 179 13.73 13.75 -9.75
N ALA A 180 14.03 14.71 -8.87
CA ALA A 180 15.41 14.98 -8.45
C ALA A 180 16.02 13.76 -7.74
N LEU A 181 15.26 13.09 -6.87
CA LEU A 181 15.69 11.86 -6.20
C LEU A 181 15.86 10.69 -7.18
N GLN A 182 14.93 10.51 -8.12
CA GLN A 182 15.01 9.49 -9.16
C GLN A 182 16.25 9.70 -10.05
N ARG A 183 16.59 10.94 -10.43
CA ARG A 183 17.84 11.25 -11.15
C ARG A 183 19.08 10.83 -10.38
N LYS A 184 19.15 11.15 -9.09
CA LYS A 184 20.27 10.74 -8.22
C LYS A 184 20.37 9.22 -8.06
N GLN A 185 19.22 8.56 -7.93
CA GLN A 185 19.11 7.12 -7.82
C GLN A 185 19.52 6.42 -9.15
N MET A 186 19.15 6.95 -10.30
CA MET A 186 19.64 6.50 -11.62
C MET A 186 21.15 6.68 -11.77
N PHE A 187 21.70 7.81 -11.32
CA PHE A 187 23.15 8.02 -11.31
C PHE A 187 23.87 6.93 -10.52
N ILE A 188 23.40 6.60 -9.31
CA ILE A 188 23.93 5.52 -8.47
C ILE A 188 23.89 4.17 -9.21
N GLN A 189 22.77 3.84 -9.86
CA GLN A 189 22.62 2.57 -10.59
C GLN A 189 23.56 2.45 -11.80
N ASN A 190 24.02 3.56 -12.35
CA ASN A 190 24.95 3.57 -13.48
C ASN A 190 26.43 3.41 -13.08
N THR A 191 26.74 3.44 -11.78
CA THR A 191 28.10 3.27 -11.25
C THR A 191 28.64 1.85 -11.48
N SER A 192 29.97 1.71 -11.57
CA SER A 192 30.63 0.40 -11.68
C SER A 192 30.32 -0.50 -10.47
N PHE A 193 30.30 0.08 -9.26
CA PHE A 193 29.90 -0.59 -8.03
C PHE A 193 28.55 -1.29 -8.16
N TYR A 194 27.50 -0.53 -8.54
CA TYR A 194 26.16 -1.10 -8.62
C TYR A 194 26.06 -2.15 -9.72
N LYS A 195 26.70 -1.93 -10.88
CA LYS A 195 26.75 -2.89 -11.99
C LYS A 195 27.40 -4.22 -11.61
N GLU A 196 28.43 -4.20 -10.75
CA GLU A 196 29.04 -5.44 -10.27
C GLU A 196 28.16 -6.17 -9.25
N ILE A 197 27.55 -5.44 -8.32
CA ILE A 197 26.71 -6.02 -7.27
C ILE A 197 25.36 -6.48 -7.82
N SER A 198 24.80 -5.81 -8.83
CA SER A 198 23.54 -6.20 -9.45
C SER A 198 23.59 -7.54 -10.18
N LYS A 199 24.80 -8.09 -10.43
CA LYS A 199 24.99 -9.45 -10.93
C LYS A 199 24.70 -10.50 -9.86
N CYS A 200 24.70 -10.13 -8.58
CA CYS A 200 24.34 -10.98 -7.46
C CYS A 200 22.82 -10.93 -7.21
N ASN A 201 22.29 -11.91 -6.48
CA ASN A 201 20.90 -11.86 -6.03
C ASN A 201 20.73 -10.75 -4.97
N LEU A 202 19.98 -9.70 -5.33
CA LEU A 202 19.70 -8.57 -4.45
C LEU A 202 18.46 -8.77 -3.56
N HIS A 203 17.83 -9.95 -3.60
CA HIS A 203 16.72 -10.28 -2.72
C HIS A 203 17.23 -10.97 -1.45
N LEU A 204 17.53 -10.18 -0.42
CA LEU A 204 17.79 -10.70 0.92
C LEU A 204 16.46 -10.76 1.68
N THR A 205 15.97 -11.96 1.96
CA THR A 205 14.70 -12.16 2.70
C THR A 205 14.76 -11.56 4.10
N LYS A 206 15.91 -11.67 4.78
CA LYS A 206 16.14 -11.07 6.09
C LYS A 206 17.58 -10.58 6.21
N VAL A 207 17.74 -9.28 6.44
CA VAL A 207 19.08 -8.71 6.65
C VAL A 207 19.53 -8.95 8.09
N LEU A 208 20.63 -9.70 8.25
CA LEU A 208 21.27 -9.95 9.52
C LEU A 208 22.16 -8.76 9.91
N PRO A 209 22.11 -8.29 11.16
CA PRO A 209 22.94 -7.18 11.61
C PRO A 209 24.40 -7.64 11.79
N THR A 210 25.24 -7.40 10.78
CA THR A 210 26.68 -7.71 10.85
C THR A 210 27.46 -6.61 11.58
N ASN A 211 28.70 -6.90 11.97
CA ASN A 211 29.59 -5.90 12.57
C ASN A 211 29.78 -4.67 11.68
N ILE A 212 29.84 -4.84 10.35
CA ILE A 212 29.99 -3.73 9.42
C ILE A 212 28.71 -2.89 9.40
N LEU A 213 27.53 -3.50 9.29
CA LEU A 213 26.24 -2.77 9.33
C LEU A 213 26.01 -2.05 10.67
N LEU A 214 26.50 -2.59 11.78
CA LEU A 214 26.31 -2.01 13.10
C LEU A 214 27.36 -0.96 13.47
N LYS A 215 28.64 -1.19 13.16
CA LYS A 215 29.76 -0.35 13.62
C LYS A 215 30.23 0.66 12.59
N ASN A 216 30.14 0.37 11.28
CA ASN A 216 30.50 1.35 10.27
C ASN A 216 29.39 2.40 10.17
N ARG A 217 29.74 3.67 10.41
CA ARG A 217 28.78 4.78 10.47
C ARG A 217 27.93 4.89 9.20
N LEU A 218 28.52 4.75 8.01
CA LEU A 218 27.81 4.93 6.74
C LEU A 218 26.81 3.78 6.52
N TYR A 219 27.27 2.54 6.66
CA TYR A 219 26.40 1.37 6.56
C TYR A 219 25.32 1.35 7.64
N ASN A 220 25.61 1.87 8.84
CA ASN A 220 24.63 1.97 9.92
C ASN A 220 23.48 2.93 9.60
N TYR A 221 23.75 4.06 8.94
CA TYR A 221 22.68 4.95 8.47
C TYR A 221 21.77 4.23 7.48
N CYS A 222 22.35 3.55 6.49
CA CYS A 222 21.59 2.75 5.53
C CYS A 222 20.80 1.62 6.21
N TYR A 223 21.39 0.94 7.19
CA TYR A 223 20.73 -0.13 7.93
C TYR A 223 19.55 0.39 8.75
N LYS A 224 19.71 1.49 9.49
CA LYS A 224 18.61 2.13 10.25
C LYS A 224 17.47 2.58 9.35
N PHE A 225 17.78 3.14 8.19
CA PHE A 225 16.78 3.51 7.21
C PHE A 225 16.05 2.27 6.66
N TYR A 226 16.80 1.21 6.31
CA TYR A 226 16.22 -0.06 5.88
C TYR A 226 15.28 -0.68 6.94
N LEU A 227 15.59 -0.58 8.23
CA LEU A 227 14.70 -1.07 9.30
C LEU A 227 13.28 -0.45 9.24
N GLN A 228 13.12 0.73 8.63
CA GLN A 228 11.81 1.33 8.41
C GLN A 228 10.99 0.54 7.38
N PHE A 229 11.64 -0.07 6.38
CA PHE A 229 11.01 -0.89 5.33
C PHE A 229 10.64 -2.31 5.79
N ILE A 230 11.23 -2.84 6.88
CA ILE A 230 11.00 -4.23 7.36
C ILE A 230 9.64 -4.41 8.05
N LYS A 231 8.61 -3.68 7.63
CA LYS A 231 7.30 -3.76 8.25
C LYS A 231 6.22 -3.73 7.18
N SER A 232 6.17 -4.76 6.34
CA SER A 232 5.08 -5.76 6.19
C SER A 232 5.45 -6.68 5.04
N GLU A 233 5.81 -7.93 5.35
CA GLU A 233 5.94 -8.95 4.31
C GLU A 233 4.58 -9.54 3.93
N ASP A 234 3.51 -9.18 4.65
CA ASP A 234 2.18 -9.76 4.49
C ASP A 234 1.14 -8.70 4.11
N GLU A 235 0.82 -8.65 2.82
CA GLU A 235 -0.23 -7.78 2.25
C GLU A 235 -1.60 -8.08 2.85
N ASN A 236 -1.90 -9.35 3.17
CA ASN A 236 -3.20 -9.73 3.73
C ASN A 236 -3.41 -9.09 5.10
N ARG A 237 -2.39 -9.16 5.96
CA ARG A 237 -2.41 -8.53 7.27
C ARG A 237 -2.57 -7.00 7.17
N LEU A 238 -1.95 -6.37 6.18
CA LEU A 238 -2.10 -4.94 5.95
C LEU A 238 -3.55 -4.58 5.59
N LEU A 239 -4.18 -5.38 4.72
CA LEU A 239 -5.57 -5.21 4.32
C LEU A 239 -6.55 -5.44 5.49
N GLU A 240 -6.30 -6.43 6.35
CA GLU A 240 -7.07 -6.65 7.58
C GLU A 240 -6.97 -5.44 8.52
N GLU A 241 -5.76 -4.94 8.75
CA GLU A 241 -5.53 -3.76 9.58
C GLU A 241 -6.25 -2.52 9.01
N LEU A 242 -6.21 -2.32 7.69
CA LEU A 242 -6.91 -1.22 7.03
C LEU A 242 -8.44 -1.38 7.10
N THR A 243 -8.95 -2.61 7.05
CA THR A 243 -10.38 -2.93 7.22
C THR A 243 -10.86 -2.59 8.62
N ILE A 244 -10.08 -2.92 9.64
CA ILE A 244 -10.35 -2.51 11.02
C ILE A 244 -10.36 -0.98 11.11
N TYR A 245 -9.39 -0.29 10.52
CA TYR A 245 -9.37 1.18 10.51
C TYR A 245 -10.65 1.77 9.91
N TYR A 246 -11.03 1.36 8.70
CA TYR A 246 -12.19 1.91 8.01
C TYR A 246 -13.51 1.63 8.72
N LYS A 247 -13.65 0.47 9.35
CA LYS A 247 -14.80 0.19 10.21
C LYS A 247 -14.95 1.22 11.32
N TYR A 248 -13.86 1.59 12.00
CA TYR A 248 -13.94 2.61 13.06
C TYR A 248 -14.22 4.01 12.50
N VAL A 249 -13.75 4.33 11.30
CA VAL A 249 -14.15 5.56 10.59
C VAL A 249 -15.67 5.55 10.29
N ILE A 250 -16.23 4.42 9.85
CA ILE A 250 -17.69 4.23 9.65
C ILE A 250 -18.44 4.41 10.96
N LEU A 251 -18.01 3.78 12.05
CA LEU A 251 -18.66 3.91 13.35
C LEU A 251 -18.67 5.36 13.85
N LYS A 252 -17.60 6.13 13.61
CA LYS A 252 -17.61 7.56 13.90
C LYS A 252 -18.60 8.33 13.04
N CYS A 253 -18.68 8.03 11.74
CA CYS A 253 -19.67 8.64 10.86
C CYS A 253 -21.11 8.29 11.28
N PHE A 254 -21.35 7.06 11.73
CA PHE A 254 -22.63 6.63 12.30
C PHE A 254 -23.00 7.47 13.52
N LYS A 255 -22.05 7.65 14.44
CA LYS A 255 -22.29 8.43 15.66
C LYS A 255 -22.61 9.89 15.36
N GLU A 256 -21.86 10.51 14.45
CA GLU A 256 -22.11 11.90 14.01
C GLU A 256 -23.44 12.08 13.29
N LYS A 257 -23.92 11.05 12.59
CA LYS A 257 -25.24 11.03 11.95
C LYS A 257 -26.36 10.55 12.88
N ASN A 258 -26.10 10.39 14.17
CA ASN A 258 -27.06 9.96 15.20
C ASN A 258 -27.64 8.55 14.99
N PHE A 259 -26.84 7.60 14.50
CA PHE A 259 -27.22 6.18 14.48
C PHE A 259 -27.17 5.61 15.89
N VAL A 260 -28.22 4.93 16.30
CA VAL A 260 -28.35 4.34 17.64
C VAL A 260 -27.99 2.86 17.59
N LEU A 261 -27.08 2.43 18.45
CA LEU A 261 -26.69 1.02 18.54
C LEU A 261 -27.79 0.18 19.21
N ASP A 262 -28.20 -0.89 18.55
CA ASP A 262 -29.08 -1.91 19.11
C ASP A 262 -28.25 -3.01 19.79
N ASN A 263 -28.11 -2.90 21.11
CA ASN A 263 -27.36 -3.86 21.91
C ASN A 263 -27.99 -5.25 21.96
N THR A 264 -29.30 -5.38 21.70
CA THR A 264 -29.99 -6.67 21.79
C THR A 264 -29.70 -7.56 20.59
N LYS A 265 -29.46 -6.96 19.42
CA LYS A 265 -29.15 -7.65 18.17
C LYS A 265 -27.67 -7.63 17.79
N SER A 266 -26.85 -6.93 18.54
CA SER A 266 -25.39 -6.90 18.33
C SER A 266 -24.77 -8.16 18.92
N GLN A 267 -24.14 -8.98 18.07
CA GLN A 267 -23.59 -10.27 18.49
C GLN A 267 -22.20 -10.10 19.12
N ASN A 268 -21.32 -9.33 18.46
CA ASN A 268 -19.94 -9.12 18.87
C ASN A 268 -19.41 -7.80 18.28
N TYR A 269 -18.18 -7.42 18.61
CA TYR A 269 -17.55 -6.22 18.02
C TYR A 269 -17.46 -6.27 16.51
N ASN A 270 -17.42 -7.46 15.90
CA ASN A 270 -17.32 -7.68 14.47
C ASN A 270 -18.65 -7.55 13.74
N CYS A 271 -19.79 -7.63 14.43
CA CYS A 271 -21.13 -7.59 13.89
C CYS A 271 -22.04 -6.74 14.79
N LEU A 272 -22.25 -5.49 14.40
CA LEU A 272 -23.00 -4.48 15.17
C LEU A 272 -24.30 -4.11 14.45
N SER A 273 -25.38 -4.01 15.22
CA SER A 273 -26.71 -3.65 14.71
C SER A 273 -27.08 -2.22 15.11
N PHE A 274 -27.64 -1.44 14.20
CA PHE A 274 -28.01 -0.05 14.41
C PHE A 274 -29.45 0.24 13.96
N VAL A 275 -30.05 1.24 14.59
CA VAL A 275 -31.32 1.83 14.19
C VAL A 275 -31.06 3.28 13.81
N TYR A 276 -31.57 3.68 12.65
CA TYR A 276 -31.52 5.06 12.18
C TYR A 276 -32.80 5.38 11.42
N LYS A 277 -33.60 6.31 11.98
CA LYS A 277 -34.96 6.57 11.52
C LYS A 277 -35.73 5.23 11.45
N ASP A 278 -36.28 4.90 10.28
CA ASP A 278 -37.03 3.67 10.04
C ASP A 278 -36.16 2.50 9.56
N TYR A 279 -34.84 2.70 9.44
CA TYR A 279 -33.91 1.69 8.96
C TYR A 279 -33.33 0.88 10.11
N ARG A 280 -33.18 -0.42 9.86
CA ARG A 280 -32.33 -1.31 10.66
C ARG A 280 -31.10 -1.65 9.84
N LEU A 281 -29.93 -1.37 10.38
CA LEU A 281 -28.65 -1.60 9.73
C LEU A 281 -27.86 -2.66 10.50
N LYS A 282 -27.10 -3.47 9.78
CA LYS A 282 -26.13 -4.42 10.33
C LYS A 282 -24.79 -4.19 9.66
N LEU A 283 -23.76 -3.88 10.45
CA LEU A 283 -22.39 -3.68 10.00
C LEU A 283 -21.56 -4.89 10.44
N SER A 284 -21.04 -5.66 9.49
CA SER A 284 -20.22 -6.85 9.77
C SER A 284 -18.92 -6.87 9.00
N LEU A 285 -17.90 -7.50 9.57
CA LEU A 285 -16.64 -7.83 8.88
C LEU A 285 -16.72 -9.25 8.33
N GLU A 286 -16.18 -9.44 7.13
CA GLU A 286 -16.03 -10.77 6.53
C GLU A 286 -14.72 -11.41 6.98
N GLU A 287 -14.71 -12.73 7.18
CA GLU A 287 -13.55 -13.42 7.78
C GLU A 287 -12.41 -13.69 6.79
N ASN A 288 -12.73 -13.80 5.50
CA ASN A 288 -11.77 -14.25 4.47
C ASN A 288 -11.39 -13.17 3.45
N ILE A 289 -12.13 -12.06 3.43
CA ILE A 289 -11.96 -10.98 2.46
C ILE A 289 -11.90 -9.67 3.26
N PRO A 290 -11.00 -8.73 2.89
CA PRO A 290 -10.98 -7.39 3.48
C PRO A 290 -12.21 -6.59 3.02
N CYS A 291 -13.39 -6.99 3.51
CA CYS A 291 -14.69 -6.47 3.13
C CYS A 291 -15.49 -6.09 4.38
N ILE A 292 -16.16 -4.95 4.28
CA ILE A 292 -17.14 -4.48 5.26
C ILE A 292 -18.53 -4.61 4.64
N ASN A 293 -19.36 -5.42 5.28
CA ASN A 293 -20.73 -5.67 4.85
C ASN A 293 -21.68 -4.74 5.61
N LEU A 294 -22.51 -4.03 4.85
CA LEU A 294 -23.56 -3.16 5.34
C LEU A 294 -24.91 -3.65 4.83
N ASP A 295 -25.64 -4.34 5.69
CA ASP A 295 -27.02 -4.73 5.41
C ASP A 295 -27.94 -3.60 5.91
N ILE A 296 -28.78 -3.07 5.03
CA ILE A 296 -29.78 -2.05 5.35
C ILE A 296 -31.15 -2.68 5.11
N SER A 297 -32.04 -2.57 6.08
CA SER A 297 -33.40 -3.07 5.95
C SER A 297 -34.42 -1.98 6.28
N TYR A 298 -35.44 -1.89 5.43
CA TYR A 298 -36.64 -1.09 5.65
C TYR A 298 -37.86 -2.02 5.52
N GLY A 299 -38.59 -2.21 6.61
CA GLY A 299 -39.66 -3.20 6.67
C GLY A 299 -39.14 -4.62 6.33
N SER A 300 -39.67 -5.20 5.25
CA SER A 300 -39.27 -6.51 4.73
C SER A 300 -38.24 -6.46 3.59
N ILE A 301 -37.74 -5.27 3.23
CA ILE A 301 -36.86 -5.08 2.07
C ILE A 301 -35.41 -5.01 2.55
N PRO A 302 -34.58 -6.03 2.26
CA PRO A 302 -33.16 -6.01 2.57
C PRO A 302 -32.33 -5.43 1.41
N ALA A 303 -31.26 -4.73 1.75
CA ALA A 303 -30.26 -4.21 0.83
C ALA A 303 -28.86 -4.53 1.37
N LYS A 304 -28.11 -5.38 0.67
CA LYS A 304 -26.75 -5.75 1.08
C LYS A 304 -25.72 -4.95 0.27
N HIS A 305 -24.83 -4.26 0.94
CA HIS A 305 -23.76 -3.48 0.31
C HIS A 305 -22.40 -3.95 0.81
N HIS A 306 -21.48 -4.17 -0.13
CA HIS A 306 -20.11 -4.57 0.17
C HIS A 306 -19.17 -3.39 -0.06
N LEU A 307 -18.31 -3.14 0.92
CA LEU A 307 -17.23 -2.18 0.83
C LEU A 307 -15.91 -2.93 0.93
N ILE A 308 -15.30 -3.17 -0.22
CA ILE A 308 -14.01 -3.86 -0.36
C ILE A 308 -12.90 -2.86 -0.08
N ILE A 309 -11.96 -3.24 0.77
CA ILE A 309 -10.82 -2.43 1.16
C ILE A 309 -9.60 -2.88 0.35
N ASN A 310 -8.92 -1.95 -0.31
CA ASN A 310 -7.65 -2.25 -0.97
C ASN A 310 -6.63 -1.11 -0.80
N THR A 311 -5.35 -1.45 -0.97
CA THR A 311 -4.23 -0.52 -1.01
C THR A 311 -3.93 -0.01 -2.42
N GLU A 312 -4.40 -0.71 -3.45
CA GLU A 312 -4.21 -0.37 -4.87
C GLU A 312 -5.45 0.25 -5.51
N ASN A 313 -5.22 1.07 -6.53
CA ASN A 313 -6.27 1.81 -7.25
C ASN A 313 -7.04 0.97 -8.28
N LYS A 314 -6.64 -0.28 -8.53
CA LYS A 314 -7.26 -1.17 -9.52
C LYS A 314 -7.34 -2.59 -8.96
N LEU A 315 -8.54 -3.14 -8.94
CA LEU A 315 -8.75 -4.57 -8.73
C LEU A 315 -9.00 -5.27 -10.07
N GLN A 316 -8.40 -6.44 -10.25
CA GLN A 316 -8.90 -7.39 -11.24
C GLN A 316 -10.26 -7.87 -10.76
N MET A 317 -11.31 -7.55 -11.53
CA MET A 317 -12.73 -7.73 -11.19
C MET A 317 -13.12 -9.13 -10.70
N ASN A 318 -12.37 -10.16 -11.05
CA ASN A 318 -12.86 -11.53 -11.02
C ASN A 318 -12.77 -12.22 -9.64
N GLN A 319 -12.31 -11.55 -8.58
CA GLN A 319 -11.97 -12.21 -7.31
C GLN A 319 -12.95 -11.99 -6.14
N PHE A 320 -13.94 -11.07 -6.25
CA PHE A 320 -14.70 -10.62 -5.07
C PHE A 320 -16.23 -10.54 -5.22
N PHE A 321 -16.81 -11.04 -6.31
CA PHE A 321 -18.26 -10.96 -6.51
C PHE A 321 -19.01 -12.04 -5.70
N ASP A 322 -19.61 -11.63 -4.59
CA ASP A 322 -20.83 -12.28 -4.12
C ASP A 322 -22.01 -11.72 -4.94
N TYR A 323 -22.61 -12.58 -5.75
CA TYR A 323 -23.76 -12.26 -6.62
C TYR A 323 -25.01 -11.81 -5.83
N ASN A 324 -25.02 -11.95 -4.50
CA ASN A 324 -26.14 -11.57 -3.64
C ASN A 324 -26.09 -10.10 -3.13
N SER A 325 -25.04 -9.36 -3.45
CA SER A 325 -24.88 -7.96 -3.06
C SER A 325 -25.56 -7.01 -4.05
N ILE A 326 -26.17 -5.93 -3.56
CA ILE A 326 -26.79 -4.89 -4.40
C ILE A 326 -25.73 -3.95 -4.98
N SER A 327 -24.65 -3.69 -4.25
CA SER A 327 -23.55 -2.88 -4.75
C SER A 327 -22.23 -3.31 -4.15
N ASN A 328 -21.19 -3.34 -4.98
CA ASN A 328 -19.81 -3.59 -4.60
C ASN A 328 -18.99 -2.33 -4.84
N ASP A 329 -18.62 -1.65 -3.76
CA ASP A 329 -17.75 -0.47 -3.82
C ASP A 329 -16.35 -0.84 -3.34
N LEU A 330 -15.33 -0.28 -3.99
CA LEU A 330 -13.94 -0.39 -3.55
C LEU A 330 -13.52 0.93 -2.92
N ILE A 331 -12.97 0.89 -1.71
CA ILE A 331 -12.35 2.04 -1.05
C ILE A 331 -10.84 1.81 -0.88
N THR A 332 -10.08 2.81 -1.29
CA THR A 332 -8.66 2.94 -0.95
C THR A 332 -8.50 4.05 0.08
N ILE A 333 -7.28 4.33 0.54
CA ILE A 333 -7.02 5.50 1.39
C ILE A 333 -7.51 6.78 0.71
N TRP A 334 -7.46 6.87 -0.62
CA TRP A 334 -7.58 8.13 -1.35
C TRP A 334 -8.89 8.29 -2.11
N ARG A 335 -9.53 7.20 -2.53
CA ARG A 335 -10.70 7.22 -3.43
C ARG A 335 -11.69 6.10 -3.12
N ILE A 336 -12.91 6.26 -3.62
CA ILE A 336 -13.90 5.20 -3.72
C ILE A 336 -14.24 5.00 -5.19
N TYR A 337 -14.34 3.73 -5.58
CA TYR A 337 -14.65 3.28 -6.92
C TYR A 337 -15.95 2.46 -6.90
N ASP A 338 -16.73 2.63 -7.95
CA ASP A 338 -17.80 1.68 -8.27
C ASP A 338 -17.18 0.55 -9.11
N LEU A 339 -17.15 -0.66 -8.54
CA LEU A 339 -16.57 -1.81 -9.24
C LEU A 339 -17.38 -2.20 -10.47
N GLU A 340 -18.68 -1.92 -10.47
CA GLU A 340 -19.55 -2.31 -11.57
C GLU A 340 -19.51 -1.31 -12.73
N SER A 341 -19.04 -0.08 -12.48
CA SER A 341 -18.89 0.99 -13.47
C SER A 341 -17.46 1.08 -14.01
N ALA A 342 -16.89 -0.06 -14.41
CA ALA A 342 -15.55 -0.17 -14.98
C ALA A 342 -14.43 0.46 -14.13
N ASN A 343 -14.51 0.36 -12.80
CA ASN A 343 -13.54 0.96 -11.86
C ASN A 343 -13.42 2.48 -11.98
N LYS A 344 -14.49 3.20 -12.36
CA LYS A 344 -14.46 4.66 -12.33
C LYS A 344 -14.57 5.17 -10.89
N PRO A 345 -13.70 6.11 -10.47
CA PRO A 345 -13.82 6.73 -9.16
C PRO A 345 -15.09 7.59 -9.10
N TYR A 346 -15.79 7.57 -7.95
CA TYR A 346 -16.97 8.42 -7.75
C TYR A 346 -16.65 9.92 -7.73
N ASN A 347 -15.41 10.28 -7.33
CA ASN A 347 -14.93 11.65 -7.32
C ASN A 347 -13.45 11.70 -7.72
N ASN A 348 -13.10 12.64 -8.59
CA ASN A 348 -11.72 12.89 -8.98
C ASN A 348 -10.97 13.76 -7.96
N GLN A 349 -11.67 14.51 -7.10
CA GLN A 349 -11.07 15.32 -6.04
C GLN A 349 -10.71 14.46 -4.82
N LEU A 350 -9.52 14.70 -4.28
CA LEU A 350 -9.12 14.14 -3.00
C LEU A 350 -9.99 14.68 -1.87
N VAL A 351 -10.50 13.78 -1.05
CA VAL A 351 -11.26 14.11 0.15
C VAL A 351 -10.82 13.20 1.31
N SER A 352 -10.86 13.73 2.53
CA SER A 352 -10.55 12.99 3.76
C SER A 352 -11.27 11.65 3.85
N GLU A 353 -10.70 10.66 4.54
CA GLU A 353 -11.29 9.32 4.72
C GLU A 353 -12.71 9.39 5.29
N LYS A 354 -12.94 10.31 6.22
CA LYS A 354 -14.26 10.59 6.79
C LYS A 354 -15.27 11.07 5.75
N LYS A 355 -14.85 11.92 4.81
CA LYS A 355 -15.68 12.38 3.69
C LYS A 355 -15.95 11.27 2.69
N LEU A 356 -14.96 10.41 2.39
CA LEU A 356 -15.15 9.21 1.57
C LEU A 356 -16.24 8.32 2.17
N VAL A 357 -16.10 7.96 3.44
CA VAL A 357 -17.10 7.13 4.15
C VAL A 357 -18.46 7.82 4.22
N SER A 358 -18.50 9.12 4.49
CA SER A 358 -19.76 9.88 4.51
C SER A 358 -20.45 9.89 3.15
N PHE A 359 -19.69 10.04 2.06
CA PHE A 359 -20.18 9.96 0.70
C PHE A 359 -20.77 8.57 0.41
N TRP A 360 -20.04 7.51 0.74
CA TRP A 360 -20.50 6.13 0.58
C TRP A 360 -21.80 5.87 1.36
N LEU A 361 -21.86 6.25 2.64
CA LEU A 361 -23.07 6.05 3.45
C LEU A 361 -24.27 6.84 2.92
N ASN A 362 -24.05 8.08 2.47
CA ASN A 362 -25.11 8.92 1.91
C ASN A 362 -25.66 8.33 0.61
N SER A 363 -24.83 7.69 -0.21
CA SER A 363 -25.29 7.09 -1.46
C SER A 363 -26.21 5.88 -1.24
N LYS A 364 -26.08 5.16 -0.10
CA LYS A 364 -26.94 4.01 0.25
C LYS A 364 -28.22 4.38 0.99
N LEU A 365 -28.29 5.59 1.54
CA LEU A 365 -29.42 6.10 2.32
C LEU A 365 -30.13 7.26 1.62
N GLN A 366 -29.96 7.39 0.31
CA GLN A 366 -30.55 8.48 -0.44
C GLN A 366 -32.06 8.30 -0.58
N GLU A 367 -32.81 9.32 -0.16
CA GLU A 367 -34.27 9.37 -0.24
C GLU A 367 -34.71 10.59 -1.06
N ILE A 368 -35.77 10.43 -1.86
CA ILE A 368 -36.36 11.50 -2.65
C ILE A 368 -37.90 11.40 -2.57
N PHE A 369 -38.57 12.55 -2.41
CA PHE A 369 -40.04 12.61 -2.48
C PHE A 369 -40.50 12.56 -3.93
N ALA A 370 -41.37 11.60 -4.25
CA ALA A 370 -41.70 11.28 -5.63
C ALA A 370 -42.99 10.46 -5.72
N LYS A 371 -43.95 10.89 -6.56
CA LYS A 371 -45.24 10.20 -6.75
C LYS A 371 -45.05 8.78 -7.27
N LYS A 372 -45.54 7.78 -6.53
CA LYS A 372 -45.36 6.36 -6.84
C LYS A 372 -45.93 5.97 -8.20
N GLU A 373 -47.11 6.47 -8.55
CA GLU A 373 -47.78 6.17 -9.83
C GLU A 373 -46.92 6.50 -11.06
N LEU A 374 -46.11 7.56 -10.98
CA LEU A 374 -45.23 7.99 -12.06
C LEU A 374 -43.97 7.11 -12.11
N TYR A 375 -43.31 6.95 -10.97
CA TYR A 375 -42.01 6.27 -10.89
C TYR A 375 -42.10 4.75 -10.78
N MET A 376 -43.32 4.19 -10.77
CA MET A 376 -43.55 2.79 -11.14
C MET A 376 -43.39 2.54 -12.64
N LYS A 377 -43.56 3.58 -13.47
CA LYS A 377 -43.53 3.49 -14.94
C LYS A 377 -42.30 4.13 -15.57
N TYR A 378 -41.67 5.08 -14.89
CA TYR A 378 -40.50 5.80 -15.37
C TYR A 378 -39.37 5.75 -14.35
N CYS A 379 -38.15 5.50 -14.82
CA CYS A 379 -36.98 5.51 -13.97
C CYS A 379 -36.74 6.93 -13.44
N PRO A 380 -36.58 7.13 -12.12
CA PRO A 380 -36.32 8.44 -11.54
C PRO A 380 -34.96 9.04 -11.93
N VAL A 381 -34.07 8.24 -12.51
CA VAL A 381 -32.73 8.66 -12.95
C VAL A 381 -32.70 8.96 -14.45
N CYS A 382 -32.83 7.95 -15.30
CA CYS A 382 -32.67 8.08 -16.75
C CYS A 382 -34.00 8.32 -17.50
N LYS A 383 -35.14 8.32 -16.79
CA LYS A 383 -36.50 8.47 -17.36
C LYS A 383 -36.90 7.36 -18.35
N SER A 384 -36.17 6.25 -18.40
CA SER A 384 -36.56 5.07 -19.18
C SER A 384 -37.84 4.44 -18.62
N LYS A 385 -38.63 3.79 -19.49
CA LYS A 385 -39.80 3.00 -19.09
C LYS A 385 -39.46 1.54 -18.77
N ASN A 386 -38.23 1.10 -19.05
CA ASN A 386 -37.78 -0.27 -18.84
C ASN A 386 -37.47 -0.50 -17.35
N ILE A 387 -38.51 -0.84 -16.57
CA ILE A 387 -38.41 -1.11 -15.14
C ILE A 387 -38.95 -2.52 -14.85
N GLU A 388 -38.10 -3.36 -14.27
CA GLU A 388 -38.48 -4.63 -13.67
C GLU A 388 -38.96 -4.40 -12.23
N ASN A 389 -40.04 -5.09 -11.83
CA ASN A 389 -40.59 -5.02 -10.48
C ASN A 389 -40.67 -6.42 -9.87
N ASN A 390 -39.83 -6.65 -8.86
CA ASN A 390 -39.80 -7.88 -8.08
C ASN A 390 -40.18 -7.56 -6.62
N GLN A 391 -41.42 -7.88 -6.22
CA GLN A 391 -41.85 -7.80 -4.81
C GLN A 391 -41.54 -6.43 -4.13
N LYS A 392 -41.93 -5.31 -4.76
CA LYS A 392 -41.67 -3.92 -4.32
C LYS A 392 -40.24 -3.40 -4.55
N LEU A 393 -39.36 -4.17 -5.17
CA LEU A 393 -38.05 -3.73 -5.64
C LEU A 393 -38.13 -3.38 -7.14
N TYR A 394 -37.79 -2.14 -7.48
CA TYR A 394 -37.82 -1.63 -8.85
C TYR A 394 -36.39 -1.49 -9.38
N THR A 395 -36.10 -2.14 -10.51
CA THR A 395 -34.78 -2.11 -11.16
C THR A 395 -34.93 -1.57 -12.58
N CYS A 396 -34.20 -0.51 -12.92
CA CYS A 396 -34.18 -0.01 -14.29
C CYS A 396 -33.19 -0.79 -15.14
N CYS A 397 -33.65 -1.41 -16.24
CA CYS A 397 -32.80 -2.21 -17.12
C CYS A 397 -31.79 -1.35 -17.91
N ASP A 398 -32.10 -0.08 -18.15
CA ASP A 398 -31.25 0.80 -18.97
C ASP A 398 -30.09 1.41 -18.17
N CYS A 399 -30.36 1.93 -16.96
CA CYS A 399 -29.33 2.55 -16.13
C CYS A 399 -28.83 1.67 -14.98
N GLY A 400 -29.51 0.57 -14.67
CA GLY A 400 -29.16 -0.32 -13.55
C GLY A 400 -29.46 0.21 -12.15
N SER A 401 -30.17 1.34 -12.02
CA SER A 401 -30.56 1.88 -10.70
C SER A 401 -31.65 1.03 -10.05
N MET A 402 -31.56 0.84 -8.74
CA MET A 402 -32.48 0.03 -7.93
C MET A 402 -33.09 0.86 -6.80
N TYR A 403 -34.41 0.82 -6.65
CA TYR A 403 -35.12 1.62 -5.66
C TYR A 403 -36.40 0.95 -5.14
N THR A 404 -36.90 1.43 -4.02
CA THR A 404 -38.18 1.02 -3.45
C THR A 404 -38.96 2.20 -2.89
N PHE A 405 -40.26 2.02 -2.68
CA PHE A 405 -41.13 3.02 -2.09
C PHE A 405 -41.33 2.75 -0.61
N LYS A 406 -41.19 3.79 0.21
CA LYS A 406 -41.62 3.77 1.60
C LYS A 406 -43.12 3.98 1.68
N ASP A 407 -43.79 3.17 2.48
CA ASP A 407 -45.22 3.29 2.72
C ASP A 407 -45.44 4.46 3.71
N GLY A 408 -45.92 5.62 3.22
CA GLY A 408 -46.10 6.85 4.01
C GLY A 408 -47.46 7.52 3.75
N ASN A 409 -48.00 8.21 4.76
CA ASN A 409 -49.41 8.65 4.79
C ASN A 409 -49.75 9.89 3.93
N GLN A 410 -48.77 10.64 3.38
CA GLN A 410 -49.04 11.89 2.64
C GLN A 410 -48.19 12.13 1.38
N VAL A 411 -46.93 11.66 1.34
CA VAL A 411 -46.04 11.80 0.19
C VAL A 411 -45.24 10.52 0.01
N ASP A 412 -45.37 9.89 -1.16
CA ASP A 412 -44.56 8.75 -1.54
C ASP A 412 -43.07 9.12 -1.52
N THR A 413 -42.27 8.32 -0.81
CA THR A 413 -40.82 8.52 -0.71
C THR A 413 -40.11 7.35 -1.36
N ILE A 414 -39.21 7.64 -2.30
CA ILE A 414 -38.34 6.65 -2.92
C ILE A 414 -37.06 6.56 -2.09
N TRP A 415 -36.72 5.34 -1.68
CA TRP A 415 -35.39 5.00 -1.20
C TRP A 415 -34.59 4.34 -2.32
N PHE A 416 -33.44 4.89 -2.64
CA PHE A 416 -32.50 4.30 -3.60
C PHE A 416 -31.61 3.28 -2.88
N LEU A 417 -31.74 2.01 -3.27
CA LEU A 417 -30.82 0.96 -2.86
C LEU A 417 -29.52 1.07 -3.68
N LYS A 418 -29.64 1.46 -4.95
CA LYS A 418 -28.50 1.67 -5.85
C LYS A 418 -28.79 2.81 -6.81
N LEU A 419 -27.99 3.86 -6.73
CA LEU A 419 -28.06 5.00 -7.65
C LEU A 419 -26.90 4.94 -8.63
N ARG A 420 -27.19 4.74 -9.92
CA ARG A 420 -26.21 4.89 -11.01
C ARG A 420 -26.48 6.21 -11.74
N ARG A 421 -25.44 7.02 -11.97
CA ARG A 421 -25.55 8.34 -12.63
C ARG A 421 -24.80 8.36 -13.94
#